data_AF-A0ABC9VHI4-F1
#
_entry.id   AF-A0ABC9VHI4-F1
#
_cell.length_a   1.000
_cell.length_b   1.000
_cell.length_c   1.000
_cell.angle_alpha   90.00
_cell.angle_beta   90.00
_cell.angle_gamma   90.00
#
_symmetry.space_group_name_H-M   'P 1'
#
loop_
_entity.id
_entity.type
_entity.pdbx_description
1 polymer ?
#
loop_
_entity_poly.entity_id
_entity_poly.type
_entity_poly.pdbx_seq_one_letter_code
_entity_poly.pdbx_strand_id
1 'polypeptide(L)'
;MHKNGDEQNELRQWLDLLCNDPLAPLLDETIFHVEVLETEEDYIIEAELCHCQKEHIVVLRESRSLSIQIQKNGHVEKQRTILLPFSLADKHISAHFSAPILEIRISKSARQNDVQPQGNSIIDINE
;
A
#
# COMPACT_ATOMS: atom_id res chain seq x y z
N MET A 1 22.12 -8.99 18.23
CA MET A 1 21.61 -7.70 17.69
C MET A 1 22.16 -7.53 16.28
N HIS A 2 21.56 -8.18 15.26
CA HIS A 2 22.02 -8.12 13.85
C HIS A 2 20.84 -8.42 12.89
N LYS A 3 19.76 -7.63 12.91
CA LYS A 3 18.63 -7.82 11.97
C LYS A 3 18.30 -6.59 11.10
N ASN A 4 18.59 -5.38 11.58
CA ASN A 4 18.18 -4.16 10.85
C ASN A 4 18.95 -3.89 9.54
N GLY A 5 20.16 -4.43 9.36
CA GLY A 5 20.97 -4.14 8.17
C GLY A 5 20.49 -4.86 6.91
N ASP A 6 20.07 -6.11 7.05
CA ASP A 6 19.67 -6.95 5.93
C ASP A 6 18.27 -6.59 5.43
N GLU A 7 17.33 -6.29 6.34
CA GLU A 7 15.97 -5.85 6.00
C GLU A 7 15.97 -4.52 5.22
N GLN A 8 16.87 -3.59 5.58
CA GLN A 8 17.06 -2.32 4.88
C GLN A 8 17.59 -2.50 3.45
N ASN A 9 18.45 -3.52 3.23
CA ASN A 9 19.00 -3.83 1.92
C ASN A 9 17.97 -4.54 1.03
N GLU A 10 17.23 -5.51 1.58
CA GLU A 10 16.13 -6.19 0.87
C GLU A 10 15.03 -5.21 0.45
N LEU A 11 14.75 -4.20 1.29
CA LEU A 11 13.80 -3.15 0.97
C LEU A 11 14.27 -2.25 -0.17
N ARG A 12 15.53 -1.78 -0.15
CA ARG A 12 16.08 -0.94 -1.23
C ARG A 12 16.02 -1.69 -2.56
N GLN A 13 16.37 -2.96 -2.55
CA GLN A 13 16.26 -3.82 -3.74
C GLN A 13 14.80 -3.99 -4.19
N TRP A 14 13.86 -4.07 -3.26
CA TRP A 14 12.44 -4.11 -3.61
C TRP A 14 11.93 -2.79 -4.21
N LEU A 15 12.31 -1.63 -3.65
CA LEU A 15 12.00 -0.32 -4.23
C LEU A 15 12.59 -0.20 -5.64
N ASP A 16 13.84 -0.64 -5.82
CA ASP A 16 14.48 -0.66 -7.14
C ASP A 16 13.72 -1.57 -8.11
N LEU A 17 13.26 -2.75 -7.68
CA LEU A 17 12.46 -3.64 -8.53
C LEU A 17 11.11 -3.03 -8.92
N LEU A 18 10.45 -2.32 -8.00
CA LEU A 18 9.18 -1.66 -8.28
C LEU A 18 9.37 -0.53 -9.30
N CYS A 19 10.39 0.32 -9.11
CA CYS A 19 10.72 1.42 -10.02
C CYS A 19 11.20 0.93 -11.39
N ASN A 20 11.77 -0.26 -11.48
CA ASN A 20 12.26 -0.86 -12.72
C ASN A 20 11.31 -1.91 -13.30
N ASP A 21 10.07 -2.01 -12.83
CA ASP A 21 9.08 -2.93 -13.39
C ASP A 21 8.74 -2.50 -14.83
N PRO A 22 9.08 -3.29 -15.87
CA PRO A 22 8.80 -2.93 -17.25
C PRO A 22 7.30 -2.89 -17.57
N LEU A 23 6.45 -3.46 -16.71
CA LEU A 23 4.99 -3.41 -16.84
C LEU A 23 4.39 -2.20 -16.12
N ALA A 24 5.13 -1.48 -15.28
CA ALA A 24 4.60 -0.33 -14.53
C ALA A 24 3.94 0.73 -15.45
N PRO A 25 4.54 1.16 -16.57
CA PRO A 25 3.89 2.14 -17.45
C PRO A 25 2.56 1.62 -18.03
N LEU A 26 2.49 0.33 -18.36
CA LEU A 26 1.24 -0.26 -18.85
C LEU A 26 0.17 -0.29 -17.75
N LEU A 27 0.54 -0.64 -16.53
CA LEU A 27 -0.37 -0.67 -15.38
C LEU A 27 -0.83 0.72 -14.96
N ASP A 28 0.04 1.73 -15.07
CA ASP A 28 -0.28 3.13 -14.78
C ASP A 28 -1.38 3.64 -15.72
N GLU A 29 -1.24 3.35 -17.03
CA GLU A 29 -2.21 3.75 -18.06
C GLU A 29 -3.51 2.95 -18.00
N THR A 30 -3.45 1.64 -17.70
CA THR A 30 -4.63 0.75 -17.76
C THR A 30 -5.40 0.68 -16.44
N ILE A 31 -4.74 0.89 -15.31
CA ILE A 31 -5.31 0.76 -13.97
C ILE A 31 -5.28 2.14 -13.29
N PHE A 32 -4.15 2.51 -12.71
CA PHE A 32 -3.86 3.83 -12.11
C PHE A 32 -2.41 3.85 -11.65
N HIS A 33 -1.77 5.01 -11.66
CA HIS A 33 -0.37 5.17 -11.24
C HIS A 33 -0.18 4.93 -9.74
N VAL A 34 0.94 4.31 -9.37
CA VAL A 34 1.34 4.05 -7.97
C VAL A 34 2.80 4.39 -7.77
N GLU A 35 3.08 5.14 -6.71
CA GLU A 35 4.43 5.44 -6.24
C GLU A 35 4.64 4.91 -4.83
N VAL A 36 5.91 4.67 -4.50
CA VAL A 36 6.31 4.30 -3.14
C VAL A 36 7.43 5.23 -2.69
N LEU A 37 7.20 5.86 -1.54
CA LEU A 37 8.14 6.74 -0.87
C LEU A 37 8.56 6.13 0.47
N GLU A 38 9.76 6.50 0.91
CA GLU A 38 10.30 6.11 2.19
C GLU A 38 10.64 7.37 3.00
N THR A 39 10.08 7.48 4.21
CA THR A 39 10.48 8.47 5.21
C THR A 39 11.31 7.79 6.31
N GLU A 40 11.74 8.50 7.34
CA GLU A 40 12.39 7.85 8.49
C GLU A 40 11.43 6.90 9.23
N GLU A 41 10.16 7.29 9.36
CA GLU A 41 9.17 6.64 10.23
C GLU A 41 8.23 5.68 9.48
N ASP A 42 7.97 5.94 8.20
CA ASP A 42 6.93 5.26 7.42
C ASP A 42 7.43 4.85 6.02
N TYR A 43 6.79 3.82 5.48
CA TYR A 43 6.66 3.64 4.04
C TYR A 43 5.33 4.24 3.59
N ILE A 44 5.34 4.97 2.48
CA ILE A 44 4.16 5.64 1.95
C ILE A 44 3.91 5.07 0.56
N ILE A 45 2.70 4.58 0.32
CA ILE A 45 2.22 4.20 -1.01
C ILE A 45 1.22 5.26 -1.43
N GLU A 46 1.48 5.93 -2.55
CA GLU A 46 0.56 6.89 -3.15
C GLU A 46 -0.04 6.28 -4.41
N ALA A 47 -1.36 6.40 -4.58
CA ALA A 47 -2.06 6.01 -5.79
C ALA A 47 -2.87 7.18 -6.35
N GLU A 48 -2.70 7.45 -7.64
CA GLU A 48 -3.42 8.52 -8.33
C GLU A 48 -4.75 8.00 -8.91
N LEU A 49 -5.84 8.26 -8.20
CA LEU A 49 -7.17 7.72 -8.49
C LEU A 49 -8.08 8.80 -9.08
N CYS A 50 -7.73 9.26 -10.28
CA CYS A 50 -8.47 10.30 -11.00
C CYS A 50 -9.97 9.99 -11.14
N HIS A 51 -10.80 11.00 -10.85
CA HIS A 51 -12.27 10.92 -10.93
C HIS A 51 -12.91 9.83 -10.07
N CYS A 52 -12.21 9.36 -9.03
CA CYS A 52 -12.75 8.42 -8.06
C CYS A 52 -13.41 9.15 -6.88
N GLN A 53 -14.37 8.50 -6.24
CA GLN A 53 -14.94 8.93 -4.96
C GLN A 53 -14.51 7.94 -3.91
N LYS A 54 -14.33 8.39 -2.67
CA LYS A 54 -13.83 7.56 -1.58
C LYS A 54 -14.63 6.27 -1.39
N GLU A 55 -15.95 6.34 -1.52
CA GLU A 55 -16.87 5.22 -1.29
C GLU A 55 -16.66 4.08 -2.30
N HIS A 56 -16.00 4.37 -3.42
CA HIS A 56 -15.63 3.38 -4.43
C HIS A 56 -14.26 2.74 -4.14
N ILE A 57 -13.49 3.24 -3.18
CA ILE A 57 -12.13 2.79 -2.93
C ILE A 57 -12.15 1.76 -1.79
N VAL A 58 -11.58 0.60 -2.04
CA VAL A 58 -11.35 -0.42 -1.01
C VAL A 58 -9.85 -0.72 -0.95
N VAL A 59 -9.28 -0.60 0.25
CA VAL A 59 -7.90 -0.99 0.52
C VAL A 59 -7.93 -2.29 1.32
N LEU A 60 -7.37 -3.35 0.74
CA LEU A 60 -7.24 -4.66 1.35
C LEU A 60 -5.81 -4.88 1.80
N ARG A 61 -5.64 -5.25 3.06
CA ARG A 61 -4.39 -5.71 3.64
C ARG A 61 -4.36 -7.23 3.64
N GLU A 62 -3.24 -7.80 3.25
CA GLU A 62 -2.88 -9.20 3.50
C GLU A 62 -1.53 -9.27 4.24
N SER A 63 -1.00 -10.47 4.48
CA SER A 63 0.23 -10.64 5.27
C SER A 63 1.45 -9.91 4.69
N ARG A 64 1.56 -9.80 3.36
CA ARG A 64 2.70 -9.19 2.65
C ARG A 64 2.26 -8.43 1.39
N SER A 65 1.02 -7.97 1.35
CA SER A 65 0.50 -7.23 0.20
C SER A 65 -0.55 -6.21 0.63
N LEU A 66 -0.69 -5.18 -0.20
CA LEU A 66 -1.82 -4.26 -0.19
C LEU A 66 -2.49 -4.30 -1.55
N SER A 67 -3.81 -4.45 -1.59
CA SER A 67 -4.58 -4.33 -2.83
C SER A 67 -5.49 -3.12 -2.75
N ILE A 68 -5.38 -2.24 -3.74
CA ILE A 68 -6.26 -1.09 -3.92
C ILE A 68 -7.25 -1.47 -5.01
N GLN A 69 -8.54 -1.45 -4.67
CA GLN A 69 -9.63 -1.75 -5.58
C GLN A 69 -10.51 -0.51 -5.78
N ILE A 70 -10.90 -0.28 -7.03
CA ILE A 70 -12.00 0.62 -7.38
C ILE A 70 -13.23 -0.23 -7.66
N GLN A 71 -14.26 -0.06 -6.84
CA GLN A 71 -15.51 -0.77 -6.91
C GLN A 71 -16.65 0.17 -7.29
N LYS A 72 -17.45 -0.22 -8.29
CA LYS A 72 -18.68 0.47 -8.68
C LYS A 72 -19.82 -0.53 -8.82
N ASN A 73 -20.99 -0.20 -8.31
CA ASN A 73 -22.19 -1.05 -8.37
C ASN A 73 -21.95 -2.49 -7.85
N GLY A 74 -21.09 -2.66 -6.83
CA GLY A 74 -20.76 -3.95 -6.25
C GLY A 74 -19.77 -4.81 -7.05
N HIS A 75 -19.17 -4.27 -8.11
CA HIS A 75 -18.16 -4.96 -8.92
C HIS A 75 -16.81 -4.26 -8.83
N VAL A 76 -15.72 -5.03 -8.79
CA VAL A 76 -14.34 -4.53 -8.90
C VAL A 76 -14.10 -4.15 -10.37
N GLU A 77 -13.95 -2.86 -10.64
CA GLU A 77 -13.65 -2.32 -11.97
C GLU A 77 -12.15 -2.35 -12.25
N LYS A 78 -11.36 -1.96 -11.24
CA LYS A 78 -9.90 -1.89 -11.30
C LYS A 78 -9.31 -2.40 -10.00
N GLN A 79 -8.17 -3.09 -10.08
CA GLN A 79 -7.42 -3.54 -8.91
C GLN A 79 -5.92 -3.47 -9.19
N ARG A 80 -5.16 -2.91 -8.26
CA ARG A 80 -3.70 -3.03 -8.25
C ARG A 80 -3.25 -3.59 -6.92
N THR A 81 -2.41 -4.63 -6.97
CA THR A 81 -1.83 -5.27 -5.80
C THR A 81 -0.35 -4.97 -5.73
N ILE A 82 0.08 -4.40 -4.60
CA ILE A 82 1.46 -4.11 -4.28
C ILE A 82 1.96 -5.22 -3.35
N LEU A 83 2.96 -5.98 -3.79
CA LEU A 83 3.65 -6.97 -2.96
C LEU A 83 4.73 -6.26 -2.15
N LEU A 84 4.85 -6.58 -0.87
CA LEU A 84 5.81 -5.97 0.05
C LEU A 84 6.88 -6.99 0.49
N PRO A 85 8.13 -6.56 0.72
CA PRO A 85 9.22 -7.45 1.09
C PRO A 85 9.17 -7.84 2.58
N PHE A 86 8.29 -7.20 3.37
CA PHE A 86 8.13 -7.44 4.79
C PHE A 86 6.67 -7.80 5.14
N SER A 87 6.50 -8.37 6.33
CA SER A 87 5.19 -8.67 6.88
C SER A 87 4.46 -7.39 7.32
N LEU A 88 3.17 -7.30 7.03
CA LEU A 88 2.29 -6.26 7.55
C LEU A 88 1.69 -6.62 8.91
N ALA A 89 1.83 -7.87 9.37
CA ALA A 89 1.12 -8.42 10.53
C ALA A 89 1.19 -7.54 11.78
N ASP A 90 2.35 -6.94 12.05
CA ASP A 90 2.63 -6.10 13.23
C ASP A 90 2.72 -4.61 12.91
N LYS A 91 2.39 -4.20 11.68
CA LYS A 91 2.53 -2.81 11.21
C LYS A 91 1.26 -2.00 11.49
N HIS A 92 1.45 -0.75 11.90
CA HIS A 92 0.38 0.24 11.88
C HIS A 92 0.19 0.74 10.45
N ILE A 93 -1.04 0.70 9.94
CA ILE A 93 -1.37 1.13 8.60
C ILE A 93 -2.54 2.10 8.68
N SER A 94 -2.43 3.24 8.01
CA SER A 94 -3.50 4.21 7.86
C SER A 94 -3.64 4.62 6.40
N ALA A 95 -4.87 4.81 5.94
CA ALA A 95 -5.16 5.32 4.61
C ALA A 95 -5.89 6.66 4.70
N HIS A 96 -5.53 7.59 3.82
CA HIS A 96 -6.18 8.89 3.69
C HIS A 96 -6.37 9.20 2.21
N PHE A 97 -7.58 9.61 1.83
CA PHE A 97 -7.90 9.96 0.46
C PHE A 97 -8.17 11.45 0.36
N SER A 98 -7.27 12.17 -0.28
CA SER A 98 -7.42 13.56 -0.66
C SER A 98 -7.37 13.64 -2.17
N ALA A 99 -8.55 13.62 -2.79
CA ALA A 99 -8.68 13.44 -4.24
C ALA A 99 -7.71 14.37 -5.02
N PRO A 100 -6.96 13.84 -6.00
CA PRO A 100 -7.05 12.48 -6.55
C PRO A 100 -6.17 11.43 -5.83
N ILE A 101 -5.45 11.78 -4.77
CA ILE A 101 -4.42 10.93 -4.18
C ILE A 101 -4.96 10.11 -3.01
N LEU A 102 -4.76 8.79 -3.09
CA LEU A 102 -4.85 7.89 -1.94
C LEU A 102 -3.45 7.69 -1.36
N GLU A 103 -3.23 8.16 -0.14
CA GLU A 103 -2.01 7.94 0.62
C GLU A 103 -2.23 6.79 1.61
N ILE A 104 -1.39 5.75 1.54
CA ILE A 104 -1.37 4.65 2.51
C ILE A 104 -0.02 4.69 3.22
N ARG A 105 -0.04 4.95 4.53
CA ARG A 105 1.16 4.97 5.38
C ARG A 105 1.28 3.68 6.17
N ILE A 106 2.49 3.12 6.17
CA ILE A 106 2.85 1.88 6.86
C ILE A 106 4.02 2.19 7.79
N SER A 107 3.77 2.16 9.10
CA SER A 107 4.82 2.47 10.08
C SER A 107 5.93 1.43 10.07
N LYS A 108 7.19 1.88 10.04
CA LYS A 108 8.35 0.99 10.17
C LYS A 108 8.44 0.38 11.56
N SER A 109 7.99 1.11 12.57
CA SER A 109 7.91 0.63 13.94
C SER A 109 6.81 -0.42 14.09
N ALA A 110 7.08 -1.45 14.89
CA ALA A 110 6.05 -2.41 15.26
C ALA A 110 4.99 -1.74 16.15
N ARG A 111 3.74 -2.18 16.00
CA ARG A 111 2.63 -1.79 16.88
C ARG A 111 2.96 -2.15 18.32
N GLN A 112 2.99 -1.14 19.19
CA GLN A 112 3.01 -1.37 20.63
C GLN A 112 1.56 -1.60 21.10
N ASN A 113 1.22 -2.84 21.41
CA ASN A 113 0.02 -3.27 22.18
C ASN A 113 -1.41 -3.11 21.60
N ASP A 114 -1.64 -2.72 20.35
CA ASP A 114 -3.02 -2.69 19.81
C ASP A 114 -3.44 -3.98 19.08
N VAL A 115 -4.44 -4.66 19.65
CA VAL A 115 -5.12 -5.83 19.07
C VAL A 115 -5.95 -5.39 17.86
N GLN A 116 -5.35 -5.43 16.67
CA GLN A 116 -6.08 -5.46 15.41
C GLN A 116 -6.18 -6.90 14.88
N PRO A 117 -7.16 -7.21 14.03
CA PRO A 117 -7.34 -8.55 13.50
C PRO A 117 -6.05 -9.03 12.81
N GLN A 118 -5.52 -10.15 13.31
CA GLN A 118 -4.46 -10.90 12.65
C GLN A 118 -5.07 -11.60 11.44
N GLY A 119 -4.97 -10.99 10.26
CA GLY A 119 -5.49 -11.60 9.03
C GLY A 119 -5.70 -10.58 7.91
N ASN A 120 -6.29 -11.06 6.82
CA ASN A 120 -6.71 -10.19 5.73
C ASN A 120 -7.81 -9.25 6.22
N SER A 121 -7.66 -7.95 6.01
CA SER A 121 -8.60 -6.95 6.52
C SER A 121 -8.76 -5.79 5.57
N ILE A 122 -9.93 -5.15 5.60
CA ILE A 122 -10.14 -3.86 4.94
C ILE A 122 -9.51 -2.77 5.82
N ILE A 123 -8.81 -1.82 5.21
CA ILE A 123 -8.29 -0.62 5.88
C ILE A 123 -9.29 0.51 5.68
N ASP A 124 -9.74 1.11 6.79
CA ASP A 124 -10.58 2.30 6.75
C ASP A 124 -9.83 3.47 6.15
N ILE A 125 -10.49 4.18 5.22
CA ILE A 125 -9.94 5.35 4.54
C ILE A 125 -10.48 6.59 5.25
N ASN A 126 -9.59 7.51 5.62
CA ASN A 126 -9.95 8.81 6.19
C ASN A 126 -10.07 9.87 5.08
N GLU A 127 -10.79 10.95 5.35
CA GLU A 127 -10.85 12.19 4.54
C GLU A 127 -10.27 13.36 5.30
#